data_AF-A0A081PTT2-F1
#
_entry.id   AF-A0A081PTT2-F1
#
_cell.length_a   1.000
_cell.length_b   1.000
_cell.length_c   1.000
_cell.angle_alpha   90.00
_cell.angle_beta   90.00
_cell.angle_gamma   90.00
#
_symmetry.space_group_name_H-M   'P 1'
#
loop_
_entity.id
_entity.type
_entity.pdbx_description
1 polymer ?
#
loop_
_entity_poly.entity_id
_entity_poly.type
_entity_poly.pdbx_seq_one_letter_code
_entity_poly.pdbx_strand_id
1 'polypeptide(L)' 'MLTVHYTLTTSRHPELTHATPHKLRHTGATLAKQFGTSLEDISEALTHSDTGTTQIYVNTSNVVPMAVGEFAYRNLKK' A
#
# COMPACT_ATOMS: atom_id res chain seq x y z
N MET A 1 8.04 -13.00 18.94
CA MET A 1 7.88 -13.49 17.55
C MET A 1 8.66 -12.67 16.50
N LEU A 2 9.03 -11.40 16.74
CA LEU A 2 9.80 -10.57 15.77
C LEU A 2 11.29 -10.95 15.65
N THR A 3 11.89 -11.51 16.71
CA THR A 3 13.34 -11.77 16.81
C THR A 3 13.83 -12.88 15.87
N VAL A 4 12.99 -13.86 15.54
CA VAL A 4 13.39 -15.02 14.72
C VAL A 4 13.40 -14.69 13.23
N HIS A 5 12.52 -13.80 12.76
CA HIS A 5 12.48 -13.40 11.35
C HIS A 5 13.62 -12.45 10.98
N TYR A 6 14.04 -11.57 11.91
CA TYR A 6 15.13 -10.61 11.68
C TYR A 6 16.50 -11.28 11.50
N THR A 7 16.76 -12.36 12.24
CA THR A 7 18.04 -13.09 12.20
C THR A 7 18.22 -13.91 10.91
N LEU A 8 17.14 -14.38 10.28
CA LEU A 8 17.22 -15.15 9.03
C LEU A 8 17.52 -14.27 7.81
N THR A 9 16.97 -13.06 7.75
CA THR A 9 17.23 -12.14 6.64
C THR A 9 18.64 -11.55 6.73
N THR A 10 19.07 -11.10 7.90
CA THR A 10 20.40 -10.50 8.10
C THR A 10 21.56 -11.48 7.90
N SER A 11 21.36 -12.77 8.20
CA SER A 11 22.40 -13.79 7.99
C SER A 11 22.57 -14.21 6.53
N ARG A 12 21.50 -14.18 5.72
CA ARG A 12 21.52 -14.61 4.31
C ARG A 12 21.66 -13.45 3.33
N HIS A 13 21.09 -12.30 3.67
CA HIS A 13 21.00 -11.10 2.84
C HIS A 13 21.24 -9.84 3.69
N PRO A 14 22.50 -9.52 4.05
CA PRO A 14 22.84 -8.35 4.84
C PRO A 14 22.36 -7.03 4.20
N GLU A 15 22.33 -6.96 2.87
CA GLU A 15 21.82 -5.83 2.09
C GLU A 15 20.31 -5.59 2.30
N LEU A 16 19.57 -6.60 2.75
CA LEU A 16 18.13 -6.54 3.00
C LEU A 16 17.77 -6.36 4.47
N THR A 17 18.70 -5.82 5.29
CA THR A 17 18.50 -5.61 6.74
C THR A 17 17.19 -4.89 7.08
N HIS A 18 16.72 -3.99 6.21
CA HIS A 18 15.49 -3.23 6.42
C HIS A 18 14.24 -3.84 5.75
N ALA A 19 14.35 -4.96 5.05
CA ALA A 19 13.22 -5.70 4.46
C ALA A 19 12.47 -6.48 5.55
N THR A 20 11.86 -5.74 6.49
CA THR A 20 11.07 -6.33 7.56
C THR A 20 9.74 -6.89 7.01
N PRO A 21 9.12 -7.89 7.67
CA PRO A 21 7.83 -8.42 7.26
C PRO A 21 6.76 -7.33 7.09
N HIS A 22 6.82 -6.28 7.92
CA HIS A 22 5.93 -5.13 7.81
C HIS A 22 6.15 -4.38 6.50
N LYS A 23 7.40 -4.04 6.12
CA LYS A 23 7.67 -3.36 4.83
C LYS A 23 7.27 -4.21 3.63
N LEU A 24 7.47 -5.53 3.69
CA LEU A 24 7.03 -6.43 2.62
C LEU A 24 5.50 -6.45 2.46
N ARG A 25 4.72 -6.29 3.55
CA ARG A 25 3.26 -6.11 3.46
C ARG A 25 2.89 -4.85 2.70
N HIS A 26 3.59 -3.73 2.92
CA HIS A 26 3.37 -2.51 2.12
C HIS A 26 3.66 -2.75 0.64
N THR A 27 4.77 -3.42 0.33
CA THR A 27 5.11 -3.76 -1.07
C THR A 27 4.03 -4.62 -1.72
N GLY A 28 3.54 -5.65 -1.03
CA GLY A 28 2.44 -6.50 -1.52
C GLY A 28 1.15 -5.71 -1.79
N ALA A 29 0.73 -4.88 -0.84
CA ALA A 29 -0.45 -4.03 -0.97
C ALA A 29 -0.32 -3.03 -2.14
N THR A 30 0.86 -2.43 -2.30
CA THR A 30 1.15 -1.48 -3.37
C THR A 30 1.08 -2.14 -4.75
N LEU A 31 1.69 -3.32 -4.91
CA LEU A 31 1.64 -4.07 -6.17
C LEU A 31 0.21 -4.48 -6.51
N ALA A 32 -0.54 -5.03 -5.55
CA ALA A 32 -1.94 -5.40 -5.77
C ALA A 32 -2.77 -4.21 -6.27
N LYS A 33 -2.60 -3.03 -5.64
CA LYS A 33 -3.31 -1.82 -6.06
C LYS A 33 -2.92 -1.39 -7.48
N GLN A 34 -1.64 -1.47 -7.84
CA GLN A 34 -1.15 -1.12 -9.18
C GLN A 34 -1.70 -2.05 -10.26
N PHE A 35 -1.91 -3.34 -9.94
CA PHE A 35 -2.52 -4.31 -10.84
C PHE A 35 -4.06 -4.29 -10.81
N GLY A 36 -4.66 -3.27 -10.20
CA GLY A 36 -6.10 -3.01 -10.26
C GLY A 36 -6.93 -3.70 -9.19
N THR A 37 -6.32 -4.36 -8.21
CA THR A 37 -7.06 -4.89 -7.05
C THR A 37 -7.70 -3.73 -6.28
N SER A 38 -8.95 -3.91 -5.86
CA SER A 38 -9.67 -2.90 -5.09
C SER A 38 -9.01 -2.68 -3.72
N LEU A 39 -9.23 -1.51 -3.11
CA LEU A 39 -8.62 -1.25 -1.79
C LEU A 39 -9.29 -2.12 -0.71
N GLU A 40 -10.55 -2.47 -0.94
CA GLU A 40 -11.43 -3.30 -0.13
C GLU A 40 -10.90 -4.74 -0.09
N ASP A 41 -10.62 -5.35 -1.25
CA ASP A 41 -10.07 -6.71 -1.33
C ASP A 41 -8.67 -6.78 -0.70
N ILE A 42 -7.84 -5.75 -0.88
CA ILE A 42 -6.54 -5.66 -0.21
C ILE A 42 -6.73 -5.55 1.30
N SER A 43 -7.71 -4.76 1.74
CA SER A 43 -8.03 -4.59 3.16
C SER A 43 -8.47 -5.90 3.80
N GLU A 44 -9.32 -6.67 3.10
CA GLU A 44 -9.76 -7.99 3.53
C GLU A 44 -8.58 -8.98 3.60
N ALA A 45 -7.75 -9.03 2.55
CA ALA A 45 -6.57 -9.90 2.51
C ALA A 45 -5.55 -9.58 3.61
N LEU A 46 -5.46 -8.31 4.02
CA LEU A 46 -4.62 -7.87 5.15
C LEU A 46 -5.33 -7.93 6.50
N THR A 47 -6.58 -8.40 6.55
CA THR A 47 -7.40 -8.52 7.76
C THR A 47 -7.63 -7.21 8.50
N HIS A 48 -7.68 -6.10 7.77
CA HIS A 48 -7.95 -4.79 8.35
C HIS A 48 -9.45 -4.53 8.48
N SER A 49 -9.85 -3.97 9.63
CA SER A 49 -11.25 -3.61 9.91
C SER A 49 -11.71 -2.34 9.19
N ASP A 50 -10.77 -1.52 8.73
CA ASP A 50 -11.04 -0.26 8.05
C ASP A 50 -10.09 -0.07 6.86
N THR A 51 -10.65 0.38 5.73
CA THR A 51 -9.89 0.63 4.50
C THR A 51 -8.92 1.81 4.64
N GLY A 52 -9.22 2.77 5.53
CA GLY A 52 -8.30 3.86 5.87
C GLY A 52 -6.98 3.36 6.46
N THR A 53 -7.00 2.25 7.22
CA THR A 53 -5.78 1.58 7.69
C THR A 53 -4.97 1.02 6.51
N THR A 54 -5.65 0.42 5.53
CA THR A 54 -5.02 -0.13 4.32
C THR A 54 -4.39 0.95 3.44
N GLN A 55 -4.89 2.18 3.44
CA GLN A 55 -4.26 3.30 2.70
C GLN A 55 -2.83 3.55 3.15
N ILE A 56 -2.51 3.35 4.43
CA ILE A 56 -1.14 3.50 4.97
C ILE A 56 -0.20 2.45 4.37
N TYR A 57 -0.73 1.30 3.96
CA TYR A 57 0.04 0.20 3.35
C TYR A 57 0.34 0.41 1.86
N VAL A 58 -0.41 1.30 1.20
CA VAL A 58 -0.38 1.48 -0.26
C VAL A 58 0.42 2.74 -0.60
N ASN A 59 1.60 2.56 -1.20
CA ASN A 59 2.48 3.67 -1.59
C ASN A 59 2.22 4.16 -3.03
N THR A 60 0.96 4.28 -3.45
CA THR A 60 0.58 4.88 -4.73
C THR A 60 -0.34 6.07 -4.53
N SER A 61 -0.35 7.00 -5.47
CA SER A 61 -1.30 8.12 -5.48
C SER A 61 -2.74 7.57 -5.51
N ASN A 62 -3.61 8.21 -4.73
CA ASN A 62 -5.04 7.90 -4.78
C ASN A 62 -5.61 8.50 -6.06
N VAL A 63 -5.86 7.65 -7.07
CA VAL A 63 -6.43 8.08 -8.35
C VAL A 63 -7.94 7.96 -8.28
N VAL A 64 -8.62 9.09 -8.26
CA VAL A 64 -10.08 9.14 -8.35
C VAL A 64 -10.44 9.47 -9.81
N PRO A 65 -11.19 8.60 -10.52
CA PRO A 65 -11.64 8.92 -11.87
C PRO A 65 -12.58 10.13 -11.79
N MET A 66 -12.12 11.26 -12.35
CA MET A 66 -12.87 12.52 -12.40
C MET A 66 -13.08 12.91 -13.86
N ALA A 67 -14.30 13.27 -14.23
CA ALA A 67 -14.58 13.75 -15.57
C ALA A 67 -13.83 15.08 -15.83
N VAL A 68 -13.32 15.27 -17.04
CA VAL A 68 -12.58 16.49 -17.42
C VAL A 68 -13.44 17.74 -17.19
N GLY A 69 -14.75 17.67 -17.44
CA GLY A 69 -15.70 18.76 -17.17
C GLY A 69 -15.85 19.08 -15.67
N GLU A 70 -15.85 18.08 -14.80
CA GLU A 70 -15.90 18.27 -13.34
C GLU A 70 -14.59 18.88 -12.83
N PHE A 71 -13.45 18.40 -13.33
CA PHE A 71 -12.15 18.99 -13.03
C PHE A 71 -12.09 20.46 -13.47
N ALA A 72 -12.51 20.76 -14.70
CA ALA A 72 -12.57 22.13 -15.22
C ALA A 72 -13.48 23.01 -14.35
N TYR A 73 -14.70 22.56 -14.02
CA TYR A 73 -15.64 23.29 -13.17
C TYR A 73 -15.07 23.63 -11.78
N ARG A 74 -14.42 22.67 -11.10
CA ARG A 74 -13.79 22.91 -9.79
C ARG A 74 -12.63 23.90 -9.86
N ASN A 75 -11.97 24.01 -11.00
CA ASN A 75 -10.88 24.96 -11.26
C ASN A 75 -11.37 26.30 -11.86
N LEU A 76 -12.64 26.39 -12.29
CA LEU A 76 -13.29 27.63 -12.72
C LEU A 76 -13.68 28.45 -11.48
N LYS A 77 -12.66 29.09 -10.90
CA LYS A 77 -12.68 30.22 -9.96
C LYS A 77 -12.94 29.97 -8.46
N LYS A 78 -11.92 30.35 -7.68
CA LYS A 78 -12.06 31.52 -6.78
C LYS A 78 -12.11 32.80 -7.61
#